data_AF-A0A9D0ZCR4-F1
#
_entry.id   AF-A0A9D0ZCR4-F1
#
_cell.length_a   1.000
_cell.length_b   1.000
_cell.length_c   1.000
_cell.angle_alpha   90.00
_cell.angle_beta   90.00
_cell.angle_gamma   90.00
#
_symmetry.space_group_name_H-M   'P 1'
#
loop_
_entity.id
_entity.type
_entity.pdbx_description
1 polymer ?
#
loop_
_entity_poly.entity_id
_entity_poly.type
_entity_poly.pdbx_seq_one_letter_code
_entity_poly.pdbx_strand_id
1 'polypeptide(L)'
;MQPILLIESRAPGLLYVNGQFCGELTQPQPFPARPDARALIELRPLGMEALPMACALTLRAGRVQPHGQEGVYCVQWPDGVAQVELRPPSWPGRMQAVRTTLLQGLEAVACGGETALLRDGEPVTSLPGGAREIVARALDGGALAVQGACDAGAFACVVPPPGGRIAEGATALLTARSLRWEGPSVLRAVVGGEDAVGHGELREYRVGPDGFRLVSAQPVWAQGVPRWPQSAQETLRAYLEAVRLGFRAEAEGYLAAPHAAPALARFDGVTPLRYPLLRAPERLPLAMGLLSVAEPGLAYVTAVCARARAANGRQGGYALEEVALYEEA
;
A
#
# COMPACT_ATOMS: atom_id res chain seq x y z
N MET A 1 -25.81 13.52 5.60
CA MET A 1 -25.04 14.12 4.48
C MET A 1 -25.32 13.34 3.18
N GLN A 2 -25.29 13.96 2.00
CA GLN A 2 -25.40 13.23 0.73
C GLN A 2 -24.05 12.64 0.35
N PRO A 3 -23.89 11.30 0.25
CA PRO A 3 -22.63 10.69 -0.14
C PRO A 3 -22.30 10.95 -1.62
N ILE A 4 -21.01 11.02 -1.92
CA ILE A 4 -20.49 11.16 -3.29
C ILE A 4 -19.64 9.95 -3.59
N LEU A 5 -19.98 9.20 -4.64
CA LEU A 5 -19.10 8.19 -5.21
C LEU A 5 -18.15 8.88 -6.19
N LEU A 6 -16.86 8.94 -5.89
CA LEU A 6 -15.84 9.41 -6.83
C LEU A 6 -15.23 8.19 -7.53
N ILE A 7 -15.70 7.90 -8.74
CA ILE A 7 -15.29 6.70 -9.50
C ILE A 7 -14.07 7.04 -10.34
N GLU A 8 -13.03 6.21 -10.28
CA GLU A 8 -11.83 6.27 -11.10
C GLU A 8 -11.43 4.86 -11.58
N SER A 9 -10.57 4.78 -12.60
CA SER A 9 -10.13 3.51 -13.17
C SER A 9 -8.67 3.57 -13.60
N ARG A 10 -7.95 2.46 -13.47
CA ARG A 10 -6.59 2.33 -14.00
C ARG A 10 -6.56 2.22 -15.53
N ALA A 11 -7.67 1.80 -16.15
CA ALA A 11 -7.81 1.72 -17.60
C ALA A 11 -8.84 2.76 -18.09
N PRO A 12 -8.51 3.60 -19.10
CA PRO A 12 -9.48 4.47 -19.75
C PRO A 12 -10.63 3.68 -20.37
N GLY A 13 -11.86 4.15 -20.20
CA GLY A 13 -13.04 3.43 -20.66
C GLY A 13 -14.32 4.24 -20.62
N LEU A 14 -15.37 3.73 -21.25
CA LEU A 14 -16.73 4.28 -21.15
C LEU A 14 -17.37 3.81 -19.84
N LEU A 15 -17.87 4.77 -19.05
CA LEU A 15 -18.50 4.51 -17.76
C LEU A 15 -20.02 4.56 -17.89
N TYR A 16 -20.68 3.57 -17.28
CA TYR A 16 -22.13 3.55 -17.12
C TYR A 16 -22.46 3.36 -15.65
N VAL A 17 -23.42 4.12 -15.15
CA VAL A 17 -23.94 4.00 -13.78
C VAL A 17 -25.45 3.80 -13.85
N ASN A 18 -25.95 2.72 -13.24
CA ASN A 18 -27.36 2.31 -13.29
C ASN A 18 -27.91 2.24 -14.73
N GLY A 19 -27.09 1.76 -15.67
CA GLY A 19 -27.43 1.63 -17.09
C GLY A 19 -27.39 2.93 -17.90
N GLN A 20 -27.07 4.07 -17.29
CA GLN A 20 -26.94 5.35 -17.97
C GLN A 20 -25.48 5.60 -18.36
N PHE A 21 -25.24 6.02 -19.60
CA PHE A 21 -23.91 6.45 -20.04
C PHE A 21 -23.51 7.75 -19.34
N CYS A 22 -22.36 7.74 -18.68
CA CYS A 22 -21.85 8.86 -17.89
C CYS A 22 -20.65 9.57 -18.51
N GLY A 23 -20.14 9.08 -19.64
CA GLY A 23 -18.97 9.64 -20.32
C GLY A 23 -17.76 8.71 -20.30
N GLU A 24 -16.65 9.23 -20.83
CA GLU A 24 -15.36 8.55 -20.79
C GLU A 24 -14.63 8.82 -19.46
N LEU A 25 -14.19 7.77 -18.80
CA LEU A 25 -13.47 7.80 -17.54
C LEU A 25 -11.96 7.95 -17.80
N THR A 26 -11.52 9.18 -18.02
CA THR A 26 -10.10 9.56 -18.13
C THR A 26 -9.54 10.19 -16.86
N GLN A 27 -10.43 10.68 -15.99
CA GLN A 27 -10.15 11.29 -14.70
C GLN A 27 -11.26 10.92 -13.70
N PRO A 28 -11.05 11.03 -12.38
CA PRO A 28 -12.07 10.70 -11.39
C PRO A 28 -13.36 11.49 -11.62
N GLN A 29 -14.51 10.81 -11.61
CA GLN A 29 -15.84 11.42 -11.84
C GLN A 29 -16.76 11.28 -10.63
N PRO A 30 -17.38 12.38 -10.15
CA PRO A 30 -18.24 12.35 -8.98
C PRO A 30 -19.69 12.00 -9.33
N PHE A 31 -20.30 11.12 -8.54
CA PHE A 31 -21.69 10.71 -8.65
C PHE A 31 -22.39 10.87 -7.29
N PRO A 32 -23.35 11.80 -7.16
CA PRO A 32 -24.14 11.91 -5.95
C PRO A 32 -24.99 10.65 -5.76
N ALA A 33 -24.91 10.04 -4.59
CA ALA A 33 -25.68 8.84 -4.25
C ALA A 33 -26.67 9.14 -3.12
N ARG A 34 -27.71 8.31 -2.98
CA ARG A 34 -28.56 8.34 -1.79
C ARG A 34 -27.88 7.54 -0.67
N PRO A 35 -28.08 7.90 0.62
CA PRO A 35 -27.46 7.21 1.75
C PRO A 35 -27.75 5.70 1.78
N ASP A 36 -28.97 5.31 1.37
CA ASP A 36 -29.39 3.92 1.27
C ASP A 36 -29.77 3.62 -0.19
N ALA A 37 -28.79 3.12 -0.93
CA ALA A 37 -28.91 2.90 -2.37
C ALA A 37 -28.04 1.75 -2.85
N ARG A 38 -28.27 1.35 -4.10
CA ARG A 38 -27.39 0.48 -4.85
C ARG A 38 -26.98 1.19 -6.13
N ALA A 39 -25.69 1.19 -6.43
CA ALA A 39 -25.14 1.69 -7.69
C ALA A 39 -24.59 0.51 -8.49
N LEU A 40 -25.16 0.24 -9.66
CA LEU A 40 -24.59 -0.66 -10.65
C LEU A 40 -23.61 0.13 -11.50
N ILE A 41 -22.38 -0.32 -11.63
CA ILE A 41 -21.33 0.36 -12.38
C ILE A 41 -20.83 -0.58 -13.46
N GLU A 42 -20.79 -0.13 -14.71
CA GLU A 42 -20.14 -0.83 -15.82
C GLU A 42 -19.01 0.03 -16.38
N LEU A 43 -17.84 -0.56 -16.56
CA LEU A 43 -16.72 0.03 -17.27
C LEU A 43 -16.46 -0.78 -18.53
N ARG A 44 -16.44 -0.09 -19.67
CA ARG A 44 -16.06 -0.66 -20.97
C ARG A 44 -14.74 -0.02 -21.40
N PRO A 45 -13.59 -0.65 -21.14
CA PRO A 45 -12.30 -0.12 -21.55
C PRO A 45 -12.26 0.21 -23.04
N LEU A 46 -11.62 1.32 -23.40
CA LEU A 46 -11.40 1.70 -24.80
C LEU A 46 -10.17 1.02 -25.40
N GLY A 47 -9.17 0.74 -24.57
CA GLY A 47 -7.97 0.01 -24.95
C GLY A 47 -8.19 -1.50 -25.00
N MET A 48 -7.36 -2.19 -25.78
CA MET A 48 -7.40 -3.66 -25.90
C MET A 48 -6.75 -4.41 -24.73
N GLU A 49 -6.17 -3.69 -23.78
CA GLU A 49 -5.39 -4.24 -22.68
C GLU A 49 -6.26 -4.74 -21.51
N ALA A 50 -7.54 -4.34 -21.47
CA ALA A 50 -8.45 -4.63 -20.37
C ALA A 50 -9.82 -5.13 -20.86
N LEU A 51 -10.37 -6.09 -20.12
CA LEU A 51 -11.72 -6.63 -20.31
C LEU A 51 -12.78 -5.70 -19.72
N PRO A 52 -14.00 -5.64 -20.30
CA PRO A 52 -15.13 -5.00 -19.65
C PRO A 52 -15.37 -5.57 -18.25
N MET A 53 -15.74 -4.70 -17.32
CA MET A 53 -16.11 -5.11 -15.96
C MET A 53 -17.42 -4.46 -15.53
N ALA A 54 -18.15 -5.15 -14.66
CA ALA A 54 -19.33 -4.63 -14.00
C ALA A 54 -19.28 -4.96 -12.51
N CYS A 55 -19.73 -4.04 -11.67
CA CYS A 55 -19.82 -4.25 -10.23
C CYS A 55 -21.05 -3.55 -9.65
N ALA A 56 -21.43 -3.94 -8.43
CA ALA A 56 -22.52 -3.30 -7.71
C ALA A 56 -22.08 -2.84 -6.33
N LEU A 57 -22.16 -1.54 -6.07
CA LEU A 57 -21.88 -0.97 -4.75
C LEU A 57 -23.18 -0.81 -3.97
N THR A 58 -23.18 -1.26 -2.72
CA THR A 58 -24.28 -0.96 -1.79
C THR A 58 -23.88 0.20 -0.89
N LEU A 59 -24.77 1.16 -0.72
CA LEU A 59 -24.63 2.22 0.26
C LEU A 59 -25.64 1.97 1.38
N ARG A 60 -25.16 2.04 2.63
CA ARG A 60 -25.99 2.01 3.84
C ARG A 60 -25.60 3.15 4.74
N ALA A 61 -26.57 3.99 5.12
CA ALA A 61 -26.30 5.20 5.90
C ALA A 61 -25.14 6.05 5.32
N GLY A 62 -24.99 6.08 4.00
CA GLY A 62 -23.95 6.83 3.30
C GLY A 62 -22.58 6.16 3.22
N ARG A 63 -22.41 4.95 3.78
CA ARG A 63 -21.16 4.17 3.71
C ARG A 63 -21.20 3.15 2.59
N VAL A 64 -20.14 3.10 1.80
CA VAL A 64 -19.99 2.13 0.71
C VAL A 64 -19.65 0.73 1.23
N GLN A 65 -20.23 -0.28 0.58
CA GLN A 65 -19.98 -1.71 0.81
C GLN A 65 -19.77 -2.39 -0.57
N PRO A 66 -18.51 -2.72 -0.92
CA PRO A 66 -18.19 -3.39 -2.17
C PRO A 66 -18.35 -4.92 -2.11
N HIS A 67 -18.55 -5.51 -0.92
CA HIS A 67 -18.78 -6.95 -0.73
C HIS A 67 -17.68 -7.83 -1.34
N GLY A 68 -16.43 -7.39 -1.27
CA GLY A 68 -15.26 -8.17 -1.73
C GLY A 68 -15.21 -8.46 -3.23
N GLN A 69 -15.90 -7.67 -4.07
CA GLN A 69 -15.85 -7.83 -5.52
C GLN A 69 -14.41 -7.62 -6.06
N GLU A 70 -13.95 -8.56 -6.89
CA GLU A 70 -12.63 -8.50 -7.50
C GLU A 70 -12.49 -7.26 -8.40
N GLY A 71 -11.33 -6.62 -8.35
CA GLY A 71 -11.04 -5.41 -9.14
C GLY A 71 -11.74 -4.14 -8.64
N VAL A 72 -12.41 -4.16 -7.48
CA VAL A 72 -13.09 -3.00 -6.90
C VAL A 72 -12.45 -2.61 -5.57
N TYR A 73 -11.94 -1.39 -5.49
CA TYR A 73 -11.27 -0.87 -4.30
C TYR A 73 -11.92 0.45 -3.87
N CYS A 74 -12.28 0.54 -2.59
CA CYS A 74 -13.02 1.65 -2.03
C CYS A 74 -12.27 2.25 -0.84
N VAL A 75 -12.17 3.59 -0.83
CA VAL A 75 -11.74 4.35 0.35
C VAL A 75 -12.85 5.32 0.73
N GLN A 76 -13.43 5.11 1.91
CA GLN A 76 -14.41 6.01 2.48
C GLN A 76 -13.70 7.11 3.27
N TRP A 77 -13.77 8.33 2.76
CA TRP A 77 -13.23 9.52 3.39
C TRP A 77 -14.25 10.14 4.36
N PRO A 78 -13.77 10.99 5.29
CA PRO A 78 -14.65 11.82 6.09
C PRO A 78 -15.57 12.66 5.22
N ASP A 79 -16.72 13.04 5.79
CA ASP A 79 -17.70 13.87 5.10
C ASP A 79 -18.22 13.26 3.78
N GLY A 80 -18.44 11.94 3.77
CA GLY A 80 -19.31 11.28 2.80
C GLY A 80 -18.74 11.04 1.40
N VAL A 81 -17.46 11.35 1.15
CA VAL A 81 -16.81 11.02 -0.12
C VAL A 81 -16.32 9.56 -0.10
N ALA A 82 -16.83 8.73 -0.99
CA ALA A 82 -16.35 7.37 -1.22
C ALA A 82 -15.59 7.33 -2.54
N GLN A 83 -14.27 7.19 -2.48
CA GLN A 83 -13.43 7.00 -3.65
C GLN A 83 -13.48 5.54 -4.08
N VAL A 84 -13.77 5.28 -5.35
CA VAL A 84 -13.94 3.94 -5.92
C VAL A 84 -12.96 3.79 -7.08
N GLU A 85 -11.95 2.96 -6.92
CA GLU A 85 -11.02 2.58 -7.98
C GLU A 85 -11.46 1.26 -8.62
N LEU A 86 -11.64 1.29 -9.94
CA LEU A 86 -11.91 0.13 -10.77
C LEU A 86 -10.61 -0.37 -11.43
N ARG A 87 -10.33 -1.65 -11.27
CA ARG A 87 -9.20 -2.37 -11.87
C ARG A 87 -9.75 -3.52 -12.72
N PRO A 88 -10.12 -3.26 -13.99
CA PRO A 88 -10.61 -4.30 -14.86
C PRO A 88 -9.53 -5.37 -15.09
N PRO A 89 -9.92 -6.65 -15.28
CA PRO A 89 -8.98 -7.70 -15.58
C PRO A 89 -8.32 -7.46 -16.94
N SER A 90 -7.07 -7.88 -17.10
CA SER A 90 -6.31 -7.71 -18.34
C SER A 90 -6.77 -8.67 -19.44
N TRP A 91 -6.67 -8.26 -20.72
CA TRP A 91 -6.92 -9.14 -21.86
C TRP A 91 -5.68 -10.02 -22.13
N PRO A 92 -5.78 -11.37 -22.08
CA PRO A 92 -4.60 -12.24 -22.21
C PRO A 92 -3.99 -12.30 -23.62
N GLY A 93 -4.73 -11.90 -24.66
CA GLY A 93 -4.43 -12.25 -26.05
C GLY A 93 -3.59 -11.27 -26.88
N ARG A 94 -3.11 -10.13 -26.36
CA ARG A 94 -2.35 -9.18 -27.18
C ARG A 94 -1.21 -8.43 -26.48
N MET A 95 -1.07 -8.56 -25.17
CA MET A 95 0.13 -8.08 -24.49
C MET A 95 1.32 -8.88 -24.97
N GLN A 96 2.20 -8.24 -25.74
CA GLN A 96 3.44 -8.86 -26.17
C GLN A 96 4.31 -9.06 -24.93
N ALA A 97 4.32 -10.28 -24.42
CA ALA A 97 5.07 -10.59 -23.23
C ALA A 97 6.56 -10.38 -23.49
N VAL A 98 7.20 -9.52 -22.69
CA VAL A 98 8.65 -9.34 -22.76
C VAL A 98 9.27 -10.49 -21.99
N ARG A 99 10.04 -11.32 -22.69
CA ARG A 99 10.75 -12.46 -22.09
C ARG A 99 12.21 -12.13 -21.90
N THR A 100 12.73 -12.41 -20.70
CA THR A 100 14.15 -12.32 -20.38
C THR A 100 14.61 -13.68 -19.89
N THR A 101 15.47 -14.34 -20.65
CA THR A 101 16.07 -15.61 -20.26
C THR A 101 17.08 -15.36 -19.14
N LEU A 102 16.91 -16.10 -18.04
CA LEU A 102 17.76 -16.12 -16.86
C LEU A 102 18.59 -17.42 -16.84
N LEU A 103 19.25 -17.69 -15.71
CA LEU A 103 20.06 -18.90 -15.53
C LEU A 103 19.21 -20.19 -15.53
N GLN A 104 19.80 -21.27 -16.05
CA GLN A 104 19.26 -22.64 -16.01
C GLN A 104 17.84 -22.76 -16.58
N GLY A 105 17.56 -22.09 -17.70
CA GLY A 105 16.28 -22.18 -18.41
C GLY A 105 15.11 -21.49 -17.70
N LEU A 106 15.37 -20.75 -16.63
CA LEU A 106 14.38 -19.87 -16.01
C LEU A 106 14.17 -18.65 -16.90
N GLU A 107 12.93 -18.20 -17.07
CA GLU A 107 12.58 -17.00 -17.82
C GLU A 107 11.81 -16.04 -16.92
N ALA A 108 12.11 -14.74 -16.97
CA ALA A 108 11.20 -13.71 -16.48
C ALA A 108 10.31 -13.24 -17.63
N VAL A 109 9.00 -13.26 -17.41
CA VAL A 109 8.00 -12.88 -18.40
C VAL A 109 7.16 -11.74 -17.85
N ALA A 110 7.24 -10.58 -18.50
CA ALA A 110 6.47 -9.39 -18.13
C ALA A 110 5.31 -9.18 -19.11
N CYS A 111 4.10 -9.07 -18.58
CA CYS A 111 2.85 -8.94 -19.33
C CYS A 111 1.88 -8.05 -18.53
N GLY A 112 1.44 -6.92 -19.09
CA GLY A 112 0.41 -6.08 -18.44
C GLY A 112 0.76 -5.46 -17.11
N GLY A 113 2.05 -5.21 -16.87
CA GLY A 113 2.53 -4.68 -15.58
C GLY A 113 2.69 -5.75 -14.50
N GLU A 114 2.37 -7.00 -14.81
CA GLU A 114 2.71 -8.16 -14.00
C GLU A 114 3.96 -8.84 -14.54
N THR A 115 4.74 -9.44 -13.65
CA THR A 115 5.93 -10.20 -14.02
C THR A 115 5.90 -11.54 -13.30
N ALA A 116 6.18 -12.62 -14.02
CA ALA A 116 6.28 -13.97 -13.45
C ALA A 116 7.58 -14.64 -13.89
N LEU A 117 8.03 -15.60 -13.08
CA LEU A 117 9.12 -16.51 -13.42
C LEU A 117 8.53 -17.80 -13.99
N LEU A 118 9.03 -18.22 -15.15
CA LEU A 118 8.65 -19.45 -15.83
C LEU A 118 9.84 -20.39 -15.93
N ARG A 119 9.59 -21.69 -15.93
CA ARG A 119 10.56 -22.74 -16.28
C ARG A 119 9.90 -23.67 -17.27
N ASP A 120 10.54 -23.88 -18.41
CA ASP A 120 10.01 -24.72 -19.51
C ASP A 120 8.59 -24.32 -19.95
N GLY A 121 8.27 -23.03 -19.88
CA GLY A 121 6.95 -22.48 -20.23
C GLY A 121 5.89 -22.52 -19.12
N GLU A 122 6.17 -23.15 -17.98
CA GLU A 122 5.25 -23.26 -16.85
C GLU A 122 5.53 -22.19 -15.78
N PRO A 123 4.51 -21.55 -15.19
CA PRO A 123 4.68 -20.55 -14.14
C PRO A 123 5.22 -21.18 -12.86
N VAL A 124 6.29 -20.61 -12.33
CA VAL A 124 6.94 -21.04 -11.09
C VAL A 124 6.53 -20.13 -9.92
N THR A 125 6.55 -18.81 -10.14
CA THR A 125 6.11 -17.82 -9.15
C THR A 125 5.82 -16.48 -9.81
N SER A 126 4.86 -15.75 -9.28
CA SER A 126 4.68 -14.33 -9.61
C SER A 126 5.70 -13.48 -8.86
N LEU A 127 6.16 -12.41 -9.49
CA LEU A 127 7.03 -11.40 -8.89
C LEU A 127 6.21 -10.17 -8.46
N PRO A 128 6.74 -9.34 -7.53
CA PRO A 128 6.08 -8.11 -7.11
C PRO A 128 5.84 -7.13 -8.27
N GLY A 129 4.82 -6.29 -8.12
CA GLY A 129 4.50 -5.24 -9.09
C GLY A 129 5.71 -4.36 -9.43
N GLY A 130 5.88 -4.08 -10.73
CA GLY A 130 6.98 -3.27 -11.24
C GLY A 130 8.36 -3.95 -11.21
N ALA A 131 8.40 -5.28 -11.10
CA ALA A 131 9.64 -6.05 -11.12
C ALA A 131 10.49 -5.77 -12.37
N ARG A 132 11.75 -5.38 -12.15
CA ARG A 132 12.72 -4.99 -13.18
C ARG A 132 14.15 -5.28 -12.70
N GLU A 133 15.13 -5.12 -13.60
CA GLU A 133 16.56 -5.38 -13.31
C GLU A 133 16.79 -6.79 -12.73
N ILE A 134 16.09 -7.77 -13.30
CA ILE A 134 16.00 -9.12 -12.75
C ILE A 134 17.28 -9.89 -13.05
N VAL A 135 17.93 -10.35 -11.99
CA VAL A 135 19.14 -11.17 -12.06
C VAL A 135 18.92 -12.47 -11.30
N ALA A 136 19.42 -13.57 -11.85
CA ALA A 136 19.43 -14.85 -11.19
C ALA A 136 20.86 -15.21 -10.75
N ARG A 137 20.97 -16.05 -9.72
CA ARG A 137 22.22 -16.69 -9.33
C ARG A 137 21.95 -18.12 -8.87
N ALA A 138 22.90 -19.01 -9.10
CA ALA A 138 22.81 -20.37 -8.62
C ALA A 138 23.00 -20.43 -7.10
N LEU A 139 22.22 -21.28 -6.44
CA LEU A 139 22.40 -21.72 -5.07
C LEU A 139 22.84 -23.19 -5.06
N ASP A 140 23.30 -23.66 -3.90
CA ASP A 140 23.56 -25.09 -3.70
C ASP A 140 22.30 -25.92 -3.94
N GLY A 141 22.46 -27.17 -4.37
CA GLY A 141 21.33 -28.09 -4.59
C GLY A 141 20.49 -27.78 -5.84
N GLY A 142 20.96 -26.94 -6.76
CA GLY A 142 20.30 -26.67 -8.04
C GLY A 142 19.12 -25.69 -7.96
N ALA A 143 18.96 -25.02 -6.82
CA ALA A 143 18.03 -23.89 -6.70
C ALA A 143 18.63 -22.61 -7.29
N LEU A 144 17.76 -21.63 -7.54
CA LEU A 144 18.14 -20.30 -7.99
C LEU A 144 17.66 -19.26 -6.98
N ALA A 145 18.49 -18.26 -6.71
CA ALA A 145 18.02 -17.01 -6.11
C ALA A 145 17.87 -15.96 -7.22
N VAL A 146 16.69 -15.35 -7.30
CA VAL A 146 16.37 -14.27 -8.22
C VAL A 146 16.21 -12.98 -7.42
N GLN A 147 16.83 -11.90 -7.86
CA GLN A 147 16.71 -10.58 -7.24
C GLN A 147 16.43 -9.53 -8.31
N GLY A 148 15.72 -8.47 -7.94
CA GLY A 148 15.53 -7.29 -8.79
C GLY A 148 14.98 -6.10 -8.01
N ALA A 149 14.69 -5.02 -8.73
CA ALA A 149 13.95 -3.88 -8.20
C ALA A 149 12.44 -4.05 -8.43
N CYS A 150 11.61 -3.45 -7.57
CA CYS A 150 10.16 -3.43 -7.71
C CYS A 150 9.59 -2.10 -7.19
N ASP A 151 8.27 -1.92 -7.26
CA ASP A 151 7.62 -0.69 -6.78
C ASP A 151 7.79 -0.50 -5.26
N ALA A 152 7.91 -1.59 -4.51
CA ALA A 152 8.18 -1.58 -3.06
C ALA A 152 9.69 -1.44 -2.69
N GLY A 153 10.58 -1.20 -3.67
CA GLY A 153 12.02 -1.14 -3.48
C GLY A 153 12.76 -2.25 -4.22
N ALA A 154 13.08 -3.33 -3.52
CA ALA A 154 13.76 -4.51 -4.06
C ALA A 154 13.05 -5.80 -3.65
N PHE A 155 13.22 -6.84 -4.45
CA PHE A 155 12.71 -8.17 -4.14
C PHE A 155 13.80 -9.22 -4.27
N ALA A 156 13.67 -10.31 -3.52
CA ALA A 156 14.41 -11.53 -3.74
C ALA A 156 13.49 -12.75 -3.62
N CYS A 157 13.73 -13.73 -4.47
CA CYS A 157 12.97 -14.96 -4.55
C CYS A 157 13.92 -16.16 -4.61
N VAL A 158 13.60 -17.26 -3.92
CA VAL A 158 14.21 -18.56 -4.14
C VAL A 158 13.28 -19.39 -5.02
N VAL A 159 13.84 -19.91 -6.11
CA VAL A 159 13.22 -20.87 -6.99
C VAL A 159 13.87 -22.25 -6.76
N PRO A 160 13.18 -23.20 -6.11
CA PRO A 160 13.70 -24.54 -5.92
C PRO A 160 13.99 -25.26 -7.25
N PRO A 161 14.84 -26.31 -7.25
CA PRO A 161 14.94 -27.21 -8.39
C PRO A 161 13.58 -27.88 -8.66
N PRO A 162 13.37 -28.47 -9.86
CA PRO A 162 12.14 -29.22 -10.15
C PRO A 162 11.85 -30.29 -9.08
N GLY A 163 10.62 -30.31 -8.56
CA GLY A 163 10.22 -31.20 -7.45
C GLY A 163 10.70 -30.76 -6.05
N GLY A 164 11.54 -29.73 -5.96
CA GLY A 164 11.90 -29.08 -4.71
C GLY A 164 10.74 -28.26 -4.16
N ARG A 165 10.77 -28.02 -2.84
CA ARG A 165 9.76 -27.23 -2.14
C ARG A 165 10.41 -26.29 -1.15
N ILE A 166 9.72 -25.20 -0.85
CA ILE A 166 10.10 -24.29 0.24
C ILE A 166 9.91 -25.02 1.56
N ALA A 167 10.92 -24.94 2.44
CA ALA A 167 10.86 -25.56 3.75
C ALA A 167 9.86 -24.86 4.66
N GLU A 168 9.33 -25.60 5.62
CA GLU A 168 8.50 -25.05 6.68
C GLU A 168 9.28 -23.95 7.44
N GLY A 169 8.61 -22.82 7.68
CA GLY A 169 9.22 -21.64 8.32
C GLY A 169 10.17 -20.84 7.44
N ALA A 170 10.39 -21.24 6.18
CA ALA A 170 11.12 -20.45 5.19
C ALA A 170 10.16 -19.67 4.28
N THR A 171 10.64 -18.58 3.70
CA THR A 171 9.88 -17.77 2.74
C THR A 171 10.47 -17.92 1.34
N ALA A 172 9.60 -18.00 0.32
CA ALA A 172 10.00 -18.11 -1.08
C ALA A 172 10.32 -16.76 -1.74
N LEU A 173 9.63 -15.70 -1.33
CA LEU A 173 9.69 -14.37 -1.90
C LEU A 173 9.66 -13.32 -0.78
N LEU A 174 10.57 -12.35 -0.82
CA LEU A 174 10.59 -11.23 0.08
C LEU A 174 10.71 -9.92 -0.69
N THR A 175 10.12 -8.86 -0.12
CA THR A 175 10.25 -7.47 -0.56
C THR A 175 10.86 -6.64 0.55
N ALA A 176 11.76 -5.73 0.20
CA ALA A 176 12.46 -4.88 1.14
C ALA A 176 12.83 -3.55 0.47
N ARG A 177 13.09 -2.51 1.26
CA ARG A 177 13.61 -1.24 0.76
C ARG A 177 14.95 -1.42 0.06
N SER A 178 15.81 -2.24 0.66
CA SER A 178 17.10 -2.62 0.08
C SER A 178 17.45 -4.06 0.43
N LEU A 179 18.19 -4.69 -0.47
CA LEU A 179 18.69 -6.06 -0.35
C LEU A 179 20.18 -6.08 -0.64
N ARG A 180 20.95 -6.75 0.21
CA ARG A 180 22.40 -6.90 0.05
C ARG A 180 22.83 -8.31 0.41
N TRP A 181 23.52 -8.95 -0.52
CA TRP A 181 24.17 -10.24 -0.26
C TRP A 181 25.45 -10.05 0.53
N GLU A 182 25.63 -10.89 1.55
CA GLU A 182 26.89 -11.05 2.28
C GLU A 182 27.42 -12.46 2.01
N GLY A 183 28.23 -12.57 0.96
CA GLY A 183 28.68 -13.87 0.48
C GLY A 183 27.60 -14.66 -0.28
N PRO A 184 27.71 -16.00 -0.31
CA PRO A 184 26.84 -16.85 -1.14
C PRO A 184 25.49 -17.19 -0.51
N SER A 185 25.38 -17.21 0.81
CA SER A 185 24.23 -17.79 1.53
C SER A 185 23.61 -16.87 2.60
N VAL A 186 24.03 -15.60 2.67
CA VAL A 186 23.44 -14.62 3.57
C VAL A 186 22.89 -13.44 2.79
N LEU A 187 21.63 -13.10 3.06
CA LEU A 187 20.94 -11.95 2.49
C LEU A 187 20.49 -11.03 3.61
N ARG A 188 20.93 -9.77 3.57
CA ARG A 188 20.45 -8.71 4.46
C ARG A 188 19.40 -7.88 3.76
N ALA A 189 18.31 -7.63 4.47
CA ALA A 189 17.17 -6.87 4.00
C ALA A 189 16.85 -5.75 4.98
N VAL A 190 16.75 -4.52 4.49
CA VAL A 190 16.15 -3.42 5.26
C VAL A 190 14.69 -3.34 4.88
N VAL A 191 13.81 -3.72 5.80
CA VAL A 191 12.34 -3.63 5.61
C VAL A 191 11.79 -2.44 6.39
N GLY A 192 10.66 -1.90 5.92
CA GLY A 192 10.02 -0.74 6.53
C GLY A 192 10.67 0.59 6.14
N GLY A 193 10.48 1.59 7.01
CA GLY A 193 11.00 2.94 6.86
C GLY A 193 10.19 3.84 5.91
N GLU A 194 8.92 3.48 5.67
CA GLU A 194 7.95 4.30 4.94
C GLU A 194 7.30 5.39 5.81
N ASP A 195 7.48 5.30 7.12
CA ASP A 195 7.06 6.33 8.06
C ASP A 195 7.97 7.57 7.98
N ALA A 196 7.52 8.67 8.59
CA ALA A 196 8.15 9.97 8.49
C ALA A 196 9.58 9.98 9.08
N VAL A 197 9.81 9.22 10.15
CA VAL A 197 11.09 9.18 10.87
C VAL A 197 12.05 8.15 10.27
N GLY A 198 11.52 7.13 9.59
CA GLY A 198 12.29 6.10 8.90
C GLY A 198 12.60 4.87 9.75
N HIS A 199 11.67 4.47 10.62
CA HIS A 199 11.76 3.23 11.39
C HIS A 199 11.75 2.02 10.48
N GLY A 200 12.85 1.27 10.48
CA GLY A 200 12.98 0.04 9.74
C GLY A 200 13.49 -1.10 10.61
N GLU A 201 13.62 -2.26 9.98
CA GLU A 201 14.20 -3.44 10.58
C GLU A 201 15.24 -4.03 9.62
N LEU A 202 16.45 -4.25 10.12
CA LEU A 202 17.47 -5.02 9.42
C LEU A 202 17.24 -6.49 9.71
N ARG A 203 16.81 -7.23 8.69
CA ARG A 203 16.62 -8.67 8.73
C ARG A 203 17.77 -9.36 8.04
N GLU A 204 18.33 -10.36 8.69
CA GLU A 204 19.33 -11.23 8.11
C GLU A 204 18.72 -12.60 7.83
N TYR A 205 18.88 -13.08 6.60
CA TYR A 205 18.37 -14.36 6.16
C TYR A 205 19.52 -15.28 5.77
N ARG A 206 19.43 -16.54 6.21
CA ARG A 206 20.18 -17.63 5.61
C ARG A 206 19.42 -18.10 4.38
N VAL A 207 20.10 -18.15 3.24
CA VAL A 207 19.52 -18.56 1.97
C VAL A 207 19.97 -19.97 1.63
N GLY A 208 18.99 -20.84 1.38
CA GLY A 208 19.21 -22.22 0.94
C GLY A 208 18.32 -22.59 -0.25
N PRO A 209 18.44 -23.82 -0.78
CA PRO A 209 17.61 -24.29 -1.88
C PRO A 209 16.11 -24.37 -1.54
N ASP A 210 15.81 -24.36 -0.25
CA ASP A 210 14.49 -24.49 0.35
C ASP A 210 13.94 -23.15 0.85
N GLY A 211 14.56 -22.01 0.52
CA GLY A 211 14.03 -20.68 0.78
C GLY A 211 14.89 -19.79 1.68
N PHE A 212 14.32 -18.66 2.09
CA PHE A 212 14.92 -17.71 3.02
C PHE A 212 14.51 -18.06 4.46
N ARG A 213 15.47 -18.33 5.34
CA ARG A 213 15.24 -18.51 6.78
C ARG A 213 15.74 -17.31 7.56
N LEU A 214 14.87 -16.65 8.30
CA LEU A 214 15.23 -15.51 9.14
C LEU A 214 16.18 -15.96 10.25
N VAL A 215 17.35 -15.33 10.33
CA VAL A 215 18.38 -15.58 11.35
C VAL A 215 18.29 -14.55 12.47
N SER A 216 18.12 -13.27 12.11
CA SER A 216 18.00 -12.18 13.06
C SER A 216 17.18 -11.04 12.49
N ALA A 217 16.60 -10.25 13.39
CA ALA A 217 15.90 -9.01 13.07
C ALA A 217 16.27 -7.96 14.12
N GLN A 218 16.69 -6.77 13.68
CA GLN A 218 17.12 -5.69 14.58
C GLN A 218 16.54 -4.35 14.12
N PRO A 219 16.06 -3.50 15.04
CA PRO A 219 15.56 -2.17 14.68
C PRO A 219 16.69 -1.30 14.14
N VAL A 220 16.43 -0.58 13.06
CA VAL A 220 17.38 0.35 12.43
C VAL A 220 16.66 1.59 11.93
N TRP A 221 17.41 2.65 11.69
CA TRP A 221 16.95 3.73 10.81
C TRP A 221 17.17 3.31 9.37
N ALA A 222 16.09 3.25 8.57
CA ALA A 222 16.16 2.79 7.19
C ALA A 222 17.09 3.65 6.31
N GLN A 223 17.37 4.90 6.72
CA GLN A 223 18.29 5.82 6.07
C GLN A 223 19.63 5.98 6.83
N GLY A 224 19.87 5.17 7.86
CA GLY A 224 21.05 5.25 8.74
C GLY A 224 20.92 6.28 9.87
N VAL A 225 20.06 7.29 9.71
CA VAL A 225 19.74 8.31 10.73
C VAL A 225 18.23 8.59 10.77
N PRO A 226 17.66 9.01 11.91
CA PRO A 226 16.27 9.42 11.97
C PRO A 226 16.06 10.71 11.20
N ARG A 227 14.94 10.80 10.46
CA ARG A 227 14.49 12.04 9.83
C ARG A 227 13.46 12.72 10.71
N TRP A 228 13.92 13.60 11.60
CA TRP A 228 12.98 14.34 12.45
C TRP A 228 12.10 15.29 11.61
N PRO A 229 10.80 15.41 11.96
CA PRO A 229 9.86 16.29 11.27
C PRO A 229 10.32 17.75 11.31
N GLN A 230 10.19 18.43 10.17
CA GLN A 230 10.60 19.82 9.96
C GLN A 230 9.42 20.80 9.93
N SER A 231 8.19 20.30 9.96
CA SER A 231 6.97 21.11 9.98
C SER A 231 5.94 20.59 11.00
N ALA A 232 4.97 21.44 11.34
CA ALA A 232 3.83 21.07 12.17
C ALA A 232 3.04 19.88 11.60
N GLN A 233 2.83 19.88 10.28
CA GLN A 233 2.14 18.80 9.56
C GLN A 233 2.92 17.48 9.60
N GLU A 234 4.25 17.54 9.39
CA GLU A 234 5.12 16.36 9.52
C GLU A 234 5.18 15.86 10.97
N THR A 235 5.09 16.75 11.96
CA THR A 235 5.06 16.39 13.38
C THR A 235 3.78 15.64 13.73
N LEU A 236 2.63 16.09 13.23
CA LEU A 236 1.36 15.35 13.38
C LEU A 236 1.47 13.96 12.73
N ARG A 237 2.05 13.87 11.53
CA ARG A 237 2.26 12.59 10.86
C ARG A 237 3.15 11.64 11.67
N ALA A 238 4.32 12.11 12.10
CA ALA A 238 5.27 11.32 12.87
C ALA A 238 4.69 10.84 14.20
N TYR A 239 3.92 11.70 14.89
CA TYR A 239 3.16 11.31 16.09
C TYR A 239 2.20 10.14 15.80
N LEU A 240 1.37 10.26 14.76
CA LEU A 240 0.38 9.22 14.42
C LEU A 240 1.07 7.91 13.98
N GLU A 241 2.15 7.99 13.21
CA GLU A 241 2.92 6.81 12.82
C GLU A 241 3.61 6.14 14.01
N ALA A 242 4.15 6.90 14.96
CA ALA A 242 4.71 6.37 16.20
C ALA A 242 3.62 5.68 17.06
N VAL A 243 2.42 6.26 17.15
CA VAL A 243 1.27 5.62 17.80
C VAL A 243 0.92 4.29 17.13
N ARG A 244 0.86 4.26 15.79
CA ARG A 244 0.59 3.06 15.00
C ARG A 244 1.60 1.94 15.25
N LEU A 245 2.87 2.31 15.34
CA LEU A 245 3.99 1.39 15.57
C LEU A 245 4.12 0.96 17.04
N GLY A 246 3.36 1.57 17.95
CA GLY A 246 3.43 1.30 19.39
C GLY A 246 4.63 1.93 20.09
N PHE A 247 5.31 2.90 19.46
CA PHE A 247 6.46 3.62 20.02
C PHE A 247 6.00 4.73 20.97
N ARG A 248 5.45 4.33 22.11
CA ARG A 248 4.81 5.23 23.08
C ARG A 248 5.71 6.39 23.53
N ALA A 249 6.96 6.11 23.89
CA ALA A 249 7.88 7.14 24.38
C ALA A 249 8.20 8.19 23.31
N GLU A 250 8.24 7.79 22.04
CA GLU A 250 8.42 8.71 20.92
C GLU A 250 7.14 9.48 20.61
N ALA A 251 5.98 8.81 20.59
CA ALA A 251 4.70 9.49 20.42
C ALA A 251 4.50 10.58 21.49
N GLU A 252 4.82 10.28 22.76
CA GLU A 252 4.74 11.25 23.86
C GLU A 252 5.73 12.43 23.68
N GLY A 253 6.88 12.22 23.02
CA GLY A 253 7.86 13.28 22.79
C GLY A 253 7.46 14.29 21.71
N TYR A 254 6.43 14.01 20.91
CA TYR A 254 5.81 14.98 20.00
C TYR A 254 4.72 15.84 20.64
N LEU A 255 4.24 15.47 21.83
CA LEU A 255 3.17 16.18 22.53
C LEU A 255 3.73 17.30 23.42
N ALA A 256 3.05 18.44 23.48
CA ALA A 256 3.38 19.51 24.42
C ALA A 256 3.05 19.12 25.88
N ALA A 257 2.08 18.21 26.06
CA ALA A 257 1.73 17.60 27.34
C ALA A 257 1.17 16.18 27.11
N PRO A 258 1.34 15.23 28.05
CA PRO A 258 0.90 13.83 27.84
C PRO A 258 -0.60 13.65 27.56
N HIS A 259 -1.44 14.59 28.00
CA HIS A 259 -2.90 14.58 27.81
C HIS A 259 -3.37 15.40 26.60
N ALA A 260 -2.44 15.89 25.78
CA ALA A 260 -2.75 16.69 24.59
C ALA A 260 -3.44 15.89 23.47
N ALA A 261 -3.50 14.56 23.58
CA ALA A 261 -4.10 13.69 22.58
C ALA A 261 -5.06 12.65 23.19
N PRO A 262 -6.13 12.28 22.48
CA PRO A 262 -7.06 11.25 22.92
C PRO A 262 -6.46 9.85 22.74
N ALA A 263 -7.12 8.87 23.35
CA ALA A 263 -6.91 7.48 22.97
C ALA A 263 -7.41 7.28 21.53
N LEU A 264 -6.54 6.78 20.66
CA LEU A 264 -6.89 6.45 19.27
C LEU A 264 -7.19 4.96 19.16
N ALA A 265 -8.23 4.62 18.41
CA ALA A 265 -8.47 3.23 18.01
C ALA A 265 -7.31 2.72 17.15
N ARG A 266 -7.18 1.40 16.99
CA ARG A 266 -6.19 0.82 16.07
C ARG A 266 -6.50 1.22 14.63
N PHE A 267 -5.47 1.57 13.87
CA PHE A 267 -5.53 1.89 12.45
C PHE A 267 -4.31 1.28 11.73
N ASP A 268 -4.39 1.15 10.41
CA ASP A 268 -3.41 0.45 9.58
C ASP A 268 -2.41 1.39 8.90
N GLY A 269 -2.80 2.65 8.68
CA GLY A 269 -1.95 3.65 8.05
C GLY A 269 -2.30 5.10 8.40
N VAL A 270 -1.36 5.99 8.09
CA VAL A 270 -1.54 7.44 8.19
C VAL A 270 -1.42 8.03 6.80
N THR A 271 -2.37 8.89 6.41
CA THR A 271 -2.41 9.47 5.07
C THR A 271 -2.81 10.95 5.13
N PRO A 272 -2.27 11.82 4.26
CA PRO A 272 -2.84 13.15 4.04
C PRO A 272 -4.31 13.05 3.64
N LEU A 273 -5.12 14.01 4.12
CA LEU A 273 -6.50 14.12 3.64
C LEU A 273 -6.49 14.54 2.16
N ARG A 274 -7.17 13.76 1.32
CA ARG A 274 -7.35 14.10 -0.11
C ARG A 274 -8.41 15.18 -0.32
N TYR A 275 -9.40 15.25 0.58
CA TYR A 275 -10.50 16.20 0.54
C TYR A 275 -10.51 17.08 1.79
N PRO A 276 -10.88 18.36 1.67
CA PRO A 276 -11.02 19.23 2.83
C PRO A 276 -12.18 18.76 3.70
N LEU A 277 -12.02 18.89 5.02
CA LEU A 277 -13.10 18.65 5.97
C LEU A 277 -14.12 19.78 5.88
N LEU A 278 -15.41 19.45 5.85
CA LEU A 278 -16.48 20.44 5.73
C LEU A 278 -16.59 21.32 6.97
N ARG A 279 -16.23 20.79 8.15
CA ARG A 279 -16.34 21.48 9.44
C ARG A 279 -15.04 21.38 10.25
N ALA A 280 -13.90 21.58 9.59
CA ALA A 280 -12.61 21.64 10.27
C ALA A 280 -12.66 22.64 11.44
N PRO A 281 -12.35 22.24 12.69
CA PRO A 281 -12.32 23.17 13.80
C PRO A 281 -11.25 24.26 13.56
N GLU A 282 -11.63 25.54 13.51
CA GLU A 282 -10.68 26.64 13.23
C GLU A 282 -9.47 26.66 14.18
N ARG A 283 -9.67 26.21 15.42
CA ARG A 283 -8.63 26.10 16.45
C ARG A 283 -7.61 24.99 16.19
N LEU A 284 -7.90 24.05 15.29
CA LEU A 284 -7.08 22.88 14.94
C LEU A 284 -6.76 22.89 13.43
N PRO A 285 -5.81 23.73 12.99
CA PRO A 285 -5.57 23.98 11.57
C PRO A 285 -4.88 22.83 10.83
N LEU A 286 -4.33 21.85 11.56
CA LEU A 286 -3.69 20.67 10.97
C LEU A 286 -4.69 19.54 10.85
N ALA A 287 -4.58 18.72 9.80
CA ALA A 287 -5.41 17.54 9.65
C ALA A 287 -4.68 16.39 8.95
N MET A 288 -4.93 15.16 9.42
CA MET A 288 -4.44 13.91 8.84
C MET A 288 -5.53 12.84 8.88
N GLY A 289 -5.45 11.84 8.01
CA GLY A 289 -6.33 10.68 7.98
C GLY A 289 -5.69 9.45 8.64
N LEU A 290 -6.47 8.76 9.47
CA LEU A 290 -6.18 7.42 9.98
C LEU A 290 -6.90 6.41 9.10
N LEU A 291 -6.14 5.64 8.33
CA LEU A 291 -6.67 4.63 7.43
C LEU A 291 -6.84 3.31 8.18
N SER A 292 -8.03 2.71 8.10
CA SER A 292 -8.34 1.38 8.63
C SER A 292 -8.92 0.51 7.53
N VAL A 293 -8.31 -0.64 7.26
CA VAL A 293 -8.79 -1.64 6.31
C VAL A 293 -9.88 -2.45 6.98
N ALA A 294 -11.10 -2.37 6.45
CA ALA A 294 -12.24 -3.10 7.02
C ALA A 294 -12.39 -4.50 6.44
N GLU A 295 -12.23 -4.62 5.13
CA GLU A 295 -12.27 -5.88 4.39
C GLU A 295 -11.46 -5.73 3.08
N PRO A 296 -11.14 -6.83 2.37
CA PRO A 296 -10.50 -6.73 1.06
C PRO A 296 -11.27 -5.79 0.12
N GLY A 297 -10.58 -4.79 -0.41
CA GLY A 297 -11.19 -3.78 -1.29
C GLY A 297 -11.94 -2.66 -0.57
N LEU A 298 -11.91 -2.56 0.77
CA LEU A 298 -12.54 -1.46 1.51
C LEU A 298 -11.68 -0.95 2.67
N ALA A 299 -11.42 0.36 2.67
CA ALA A 299 -10.83 1.08 3.79
C ALA A 299 -11.67 2.29 4.20
N TYR A 300 -11.60 2.65 5.48
CA TYR A 300 -12.17 3.86 6.06
C TYR A 300 -11.06 4.81 6.49
N VAL A 301 -11.27 6.10 6.31
CA VAL A 301 -10.39 7.15 6.83
C VAL A 301 -11.14 7.94 7.89
N THR A 302 -10.61 7.95 9.10
CA THR A 302 -11.05 8.85 10.19
C THR A 302 -10.10 10.05 10.24
N ALA A 303 -10.63 11.26 10.24
CA ALA A 303 -9.79 12.44 10.35
C ALA A 303 -9.36 12.71 11.81
N VAL A 304 -8.12 13.16 11.95
CA VAL A 304 -7.53 13.72 13.17
C VAL A 304 -7.15 15.15 12.87
N CYS A 305 -7.59 16.07 13.72
CA CYS A 305 -7.22 17.47 13.67
C CYS A 305 -6.24 17.80 14.81
N ALA A 306 -5.34 18.76 14.60
CA ALA A 306 -4.39 19.16 15.63
C ALA A 306 -4.02 20.64 15.57
N ARG A 307 -3.46 21.14 16.68
CA ARG A 307 -2.73 22.39 16.78
C ARG A 307 -1.32 22.11 17.25
N ALA A 308 -0.35 22.71 16.58
CA ALA A 308 1.05 22.65 16.98
C ALA A 308 1.58 24.05 17.29
N ARG A 309 2.61 24.12 18.13
CA ARG A 309 3.43 25.32 18.33
C ARG A 309 4.88 25.04 17.95
N ALA A 310 5.59 26.08 17.55
CA ALA A 310 7.05 26.00 17.45
C ALA A 310 7.62 25.80 18.86
N ALA A 311 8.39 24.73 19.03
CA ALA A 311 9.07 24.39 20.26
C ALA A 311 10.32 23.58 19.88
N ASN A 312 11.50 24.06 20.27
CA ASN A 312 12.74 23.31 20.08
C ASN A 312 12.72 22.08 20.99
N GLY A 313 12.17 20.98 20.48
CA GLY A 313 12.00 19.73 21.19
C GLY A 313 13.10 18.71 20.85
N ARG A 314 13.02 17.55 21.51
CA ARG A 314 13.96 16.43 21.31
C ARG A 314 13.80 15.73 19.94
N GLN A 315 12.63 15.86 19.31
CA GLN A 315 12.24 15.10 18.11
C GLN A 315 11.74 15.99 16.97
N GLY A 316 12.09 17.28 16.98
CA GLY A 316 11.70 18.24 15.95
C GLY A 316 11.52 19.66 16.49
N GLY A 317 11.21 20.60 15.59
CA GLY A 317 10.99 22.01 15.91
C GLY A 317 9.57 22.38 16.35
N TYR A 318 8.68 21.39 16.48
CA TYR A 318 7.27 21.60 16.82
C TYR A 318 6.79 20.61 17.89
N ALA A 319 5.81 21.03 18.69
CA ALA A 319 5.09 20.19 19.64
C ALA A 319 3.58 20.33 19.44
N LEU A 320 2.86 19.22 19.49
CA LEU A 320 1.40 19.17 19.37
C LEU A 320 0.77 19.60 20.70
N GLU A 321 0.08 20.73 20.70
CA GLU A 321 -0.62 21.25 21.88
C GLU A 321 -1.95 20.55 22.11
N GLU A 322 -2.59 20.16 21.01
CA GLU A 322 -3.87 19.50 21.04
C GLU A 322 -4.04 18.64 19.78
N VAL A 323 -4.55 17.44 19.98
CA VAL A 323 -4.94 16.49 18.94
C VAL A 323 -6.37 16.05 19.27
N ALA A 324 -7.25 15.98 18.28
CA ALA A 324 -8.62 15.53 18.46
C ALA A 324 -9.09 14.72 17.25
N LEU A 325 -9.98 13.76 17.48
CA LEU A 325 -10.72 13.12 16.40
C LEU A 325 -11.71 14.13 15.80
N TYR A 326 -11.84 14.12 14.48
CA TYR A 326 -12.89 14.85 13.80
C TYR A 326 -14.22 14.12 14.00
N GLU A 327 -15.21 14.82 14.52
CA GLU A 327 -16.57 14.30 14.69
C GLU A 327 -17.43 14.68 13.48
N GLU A 328 -17.87 13.69 12.72
CA GLU A 328 -18.85 13.85 11.65
C GLU A 328 -20.24 14.10 12.26
N ALA A 329 -20.99 15.06 11.69
CA ALA A 329 -22.33 15.43 12.14
C ALA A 329 -23.45 14.59 11.50
#